data_AF-A0A1Q7ISI1-F1
#
_entry.id   AF-A0A1Q7ISI1-F1
#
_cell.length_a   1.000
_cell.length_b   1.000
_cell.length_c   1.000
_cell.angle_alpha   90.00
_cell.angle_beta   90.00
_cell.angle_gamma   90.00
#
_symmetry.space_group_name_H-M   'P 1'
#
loop_
_entity.id
_entity.type
_entity.pdbx_description
1 polymer ?
#
loop_
_entity_poly.entity_id
_entity_poly.type
_entity_poly.pdbx_seq_one_letter_code
_entity_poly.pdbx_strand_id
1 'polypeptide(L)'
;MSVKAKLKIVLQADDTIVAESEDAVLWQKVLVAINQGVGESLGAGTSGSLRGDIGNGGPQSPAATAESAGAVDKFAKQLGLSRDVVEGACAPSATEPYLHLDVHCWEEMKSQTPERGPTAYSPMALAATLLTLWFRAAGLGNPTQAQAQAVLATINIQDRNASRGIQRSEWLQARPGGAIVLNPAQATRALTIAKSFCSKNWKTETSAK
;
A
#
# COMPACT_ATOMS: atom_id res chain seq x y z
N MET A 1 39.16 -26.31 -32.12
CA MET A 1 38.98 -26.24 -30.66
C MET A 1 38.07 -25.07 -30.36
N SER A 2 36.86 -25.29 -29.86
CA SER A 2 35.96 -24.20 -29.48
C SER A 2 36.20 -23.82 -28.02
N VAL A 3 36.64 -22.59 -27.78
CA VAL A 3 36.77 -22.04 -26.42
C VAL A 3 35.36 -21.77 -25.90
N LYS A 4 34.92 -22.52 -24.88
CA LYS A 4 33.64 -22.28 -24.20
C LYS A 4 33.87 -21.26 -23.08
N ALA A 5 33.37 -20.05 -23.26
CA ALA A 5 33.37 -19.04 -22.20
C ALA A 5 32.41 -19.44 -21.08
N LYS A 6 32.84 -19.30 -19.83
CA LYS A 6 32.03 -19.56 -18.63
C LYS A 6 31.88 -18.25 -17.86
N LEU A 7 30.64 -17.84 -17.60
CA LEU A 7 30.30 -16.61 -16.90
C LEU A 7 29.99 -16.91 -15.44
N LYS A 8 30.63 -16.21 -14.50
CA LYS A 8 30.48 -16.39 -13.05
C LYS A 8 30.33 -15.05 -12.32
N ILE A 9 29.27 -14.90 -11.53
CA ILE A 9 29.04 -13.71 -10.69
C ILE A 9 29.83 -13.90 -9.41
N VAL A 10 30.58 -12.88 -9.03
CA VAL A 10 31.34 -12.84 -7.77
C VAL A 10 30.90 -11.61 -7.00
N LEU A 11 30.42 -11.81 -5.78
CA LEU A 11 30.14 -10.74 -4.83
C LEU A 11 31.37 -10.56 -3.95
N GLN A 12 31.98 -9.37 -4.03
CA GLN A 12 33.12 -8.98 -3.22
C GLN A 12 32.72 -7.90 -2.21
N ALA A 13 33.30 -7.99 -1.00
CA ALA A 13 33.31 -6.93 -0.01
C ALA A 13 34.78 -6.62 0.28
N ASP A 14 35.18 -5.37 0.00
CA ASP A 14 36.57 -4.93 -0.02
C ASP A 14 37.41 -5.86 -0.93
N ASP A 15 38.44 -6.52 -0.40
CA ASP A 15 39.29 -7.47 -1.13
C ASP A 15 38.87 -8.94 -0.95
N THR A 16 37.70 -9.21 -0.34
CA THR A 16 37.27 -10.57 0.01
C THR A 16 36.08 -11.02 -0.82
N ILE A 17 36.17 -12.21 -1.42
CA ILE A 17 35.05 -12.84 -2.13
C ILE A 17 34.08 -13.42 -1.10
N VAL A 18 32.87 -12.86 -1.05
CA VAL A 18 31.83 -13.22 -0.08
C VAL A 18 30.88 -14.27 -0.64
N ALA A 19 30.61 -14.24 -1.95
CA ALA A 19 29.77 -15.24 -2.59
C ALA A 19 30.09 -15.38 -4.08
N GLU A 20 29.82 -16.57 -4.62
CA GLU A 20 30.01 -16.89 -6.04
C GLU A 20 28.78 -17.63 -6.57
N SER A 21 28.34 -17.29 -7.79
CA SER A 21 27.22 -17.97 -8.44
C SER A 21 27.46 -18.14 -9.94
N GLU A 22 27.16 -19.33 -10.45
CA GLU A 22 27.19 -19.68 -11.88
C GLU A 22 25.78 -19.80 -12.48
N ASP A 23 24.75 -19.38 -11.74
CA ASP A 23 23.36 -19.49 -12.17
C ASP A 23 23.07 -18.56 -13.36
N ALA A 24 22.70 -19.17 -14.49
CA ALA A 24 22.36 -18.49 -15.73
C ALA A 24 21.13 -17.56 -15.58
N VAL A 25 20.16 -17.93 -14.73
CA VAL A 25 18.94 -17.13 -14.53
C VAL A 25 19.26 -15.88 -13.71
N LEU A 26 20.14 -16.00 -12.71
CA LEU A 26 20.63 -14.87 -11.94
C LEU A 26 21.40 -13.89 -12.84
N TRP A 27 22.25 -14.43 -13.71
CA TRP A 27 23.00 -13.65 -14.70
C TRP A 27 22.11 -12.83 -15.63
N GLN A 28 21.04 -13.44 -16.13
CA GLN A 28 20.10 -12.74 -17.00
C GLN A 28 19.44 -11.56 -16.27
N LYS A 29 19.08 -11.74 -15.00
CA LYS A 29 18.50 -10.65 -14.17
C LYS A 29 19.51 -9.53 -13.91
N VAL A 30 20.76 -9.86 -13.60
CA VAL A 30 21.84 -8.88 -13.38
C VAL A 30 22.13 -8.08 -14.66
N LEU A 31 22.25 -8.75 -15.81
CA LEU A 31 22.49 -8.07 -17.09
C LEU A 31 21.33 -7.16 -17.50
N VAL A 32 20.10 -7.55 -17.20
CA VAL A 32 18.92 -6.71 -17.43
C VAL A 32 18.96 -5.47 -16.53
N ALA A 33 19.31 -5.62 -15.25
CA ALA A 33 19.42 -4.50 -14.30
C ALA A 33 20.51 -3.49 -14.70
N ILE A 34 21.69 -3.98 -15.13
CA ILE A 34 22.81 -3.13 -15.58
C ILE A 34 22.41 -2.32 -16.83
N ASN A 35 21.77 -2.95 -17.81
CA ASN A 35 21.38 -2.29 -19.06
C ASN A 35 20.19 -1.33 -18.91
N GLN A 36 19.38 -1.49 -17.86
CA GLN A 36 18.24 -0.62 -17.60
C GLN A 36 18.61 0.62 -16.75
N GLY A 37 19.84 0.69 -16.23
CA GLY A 37 20.28 1.80 -15.36
C GLY A 37 19.51 1.87 -14.03
N VAL A 38 18.80 0.79 -13.67
CA VAL A 38 17.94 0.72 -12.49
C VAL A 38 18.76 0.11 -11.36
N GLY A 39 19.31 0.99 -10.51
CA GLY A 39 19.88 0.60 -9.22
C GLY A 39 18.79 0.28 -8.20
N GLU A 40 18.04 -0.79 -8.43
CA GLU A 40 16.98 -1.21 -7.51
C GLU A 40 17.01 -2.73 -7.26
N SER A 41 16.91 -3.06 -5.97
CA SER A 41 17.17 -4.34 -5.34
C SER A 41 16.35 -5.50 -5.93
N LEU A 42 17.04 -6.54 -6.40
CA LEU A 42 16.46 -7.81 -6.84
C LEU A 42 16.03 -8.66 -5.63
N GLY A 43 14.91 -8.30 -5.01
CA GLY A 43 14.23 -9.10 -3.99
C GLY A 43 12.88 -9.60 -4.49
N ALA A 44 12.84 -10.84 -4.98
CA ALA A 44 11.72 -11.44 -5.69
C ALA A 44 10.64 -12.05 -4.78
N GLY A 45 9.36 -11.85 -5.13
CA GLY A 45 8.36 -12.93 -5.07
C GLY A 45 8.55 -13.86 -6.28
N THR A 46 8.04 -15.10 -6.36
CA THR A 46 6.80 -15.66 -5.80
C THR A 46 6.79 -17.19 -6.02
N SER A 47 6.18 -17.92 -5.07
CA SER A 47 5.36 -19.15 -5.22
C SER A 47 5.95 -20.53 -5.60
N GLY A 48 5.61 -21.53 -4.76
CA GLY A 48 5.38 -22.91 -5.22
C GLY A 48 5.55 -24.07 -4.21
N SER A 49 4.60 -24.22 -3.27
CA SER A 49 4.10 -25.43 -2.57
C SER A 49 4.99 -26.68 -2.44
N LEU A 50 5.20 -27.18 -1.20
CA LEU A 50 5.03 -28.59 -0.79
C LEU A 50 5.19 -28.77 0.75
N ARG A 51 4.14 -29.34 1.37
CA ARG A 51 4.09 -30.18 2.60
C ARG A 51 4.64 -29.64 3.94
N GLY A 52 3.86 -29.88 5.00
CA GLY A 52 3.96 -29.21 6.29
C GLY A 52 5.08 -29.70 7.21
N ASP A 53 5.29 -28.93 8.28
CA ASP A 53 5.69 -29.43 9.60
C ASP A 53 5.40 -28.36 10.66
N ILE A 54 5.10 -28.80 11.87
CA ILE A 54 4.80 -28.01 13.06
C ILE A 54 6.15 -27.58 13.68
N GLY A 55 6.42 -26.29 13.86
CA GLY A 55 7.63 -25.90 14.59
C GLY A 55 8.02 -24.42 14.55
N ASN A 56 7.49 -23.66 15.50
CA ASN A 56 8.21 -22.73 16.38
C ASN A 56 9.40 -21.90 15.82
N GLY A 57 9.21 -20.57 15.76
CA GLY A 57 10.28 -19.59 16.04
C GLY A 57 11.30 -19.29 14.94
N GLY A 58 10.89 -18.61 13.87
CA GLY A 58 11.82 -17.90 12.98
C GLY A 58 12.03 -16.44 13.44
N PRO A 59 13.27 -15.91 13.46
CA PRO A 59 13.54 -14.57 13.96
C PRO A 59 12.89 -13.53 13.04
N GLN A 60 11.89 -12.82 13.56
CA GLN A 60 11.42 -11.58 12.96
C GLN A 60 12.63 -10.66 12.82
N SER A 61 13.03 -10.40 11.58
CA SER A 61 13.99 -9.36 11.26
C SER A 61 13.41 -8.02 11.73
N PRO A 62 14.01 -7.33 12.73
CA PRO A 62 13.39 -6.19 13.40
C PRO A 62 13.36 -4.90 12.56
N ALA A 63 13.89 -4.92 11.33
CA ALA A 63 14.03 -3.72 10.50
C ALA A 63 12.71 -3.28 9.81
N ALA A 64 11.91 -4.22 9.30
CA ALA A 64 10.66 -3.88 8.61
C ALA A 64 9.57 -3.36 9.57
N THR A 65 9.60 -3.79 10.83
CA THR A 65 8.63 -3.40 11.86
C THR A 65 8.89 -1.98 12.39
N ALA A 66 10.16 -1.56 12.46
CA ALA A 66 10.54 -0.24 12.98
C ALA A 66 10.17 0.91 12.03
N GLU A 67 10.40 0.74 10.71
CA GLU A 67 10.00 1.74 9.72
C GLU A 67 8.47 1.82 9.58
N SER A 68 7.79 0.67 9.61
CA SER A 68 6.34 0.62 9.60
C SER A 68 5.74 1.31 10.82
N ALA A 69 6.26 1.07 12.03
CA ALA A 69 5.80 1.72 13.25
C ALA A 69 5.90 3.25 13.18
N GLY A 70 7.02 3.78 12.66
CA GLY A 70 7.19 5.21 12.46
C GLY A 70 6.24 5.81 11.41
N ALA A 71 5.90 5.05 10.36
CA ALA A 71 4.92 5.47 9.35
C ALA A 71 3.50 5.52 9.92
N VAL A 72 3.12 4.55 10.76
CA VAL A 72 1.82 4.56 11.45
C VAL A 72 1.70 5.77 12.38
N ASP A 73 2.75 6.09 13.14
CA ASP A 73 2.74 7.26 14.02
C ASP A 73 2.60 8.58 13.24
N LYS A 74 3.25 8.69 12.08
CA LYS A 74 3.08 9.85 11.17
C LYS A 74 1.66 9.95 10.64
N PHE A 75 1.09 8.82 10.21
CA PHE A 75 -0.28 8.77 9.71
C PHE A 75 -1.30 9.13 10.79
N ALA A 76 -1.14 8.61 12.01
CA ALA A 76 -1.98 8.94 13.17
C ALA A 76 -1.89 10.43 13.54
N LYS A 77 -0.67 11.00 13.56
CA LYS A 77 -0.46 12.44 13.76
C LYS A 77 -1.13 13.28 12.68
N GLN A 78 -1.07 12.84 11.43
CA GLN A 78 -1.70 13.55 10.30
C GLN A 78 -3.23 13.57 10.42
N LEU A 79 -3.84 12.51 10.96
CA LEU A 79 -5.28 12.44 11.22
C LEU A 79 -5.69 13.10 12.56
N GLY A 80 -4.73 13.35 13.45
CA GLY A 80 -4.99 13.82 14.81
C GLY A 80 -5.73 12.78 15.66
N LEU A 81 -5.38 11.50 15.51
CA LEU A 81 -5.93 10.37 16.25
C LEU A 81 -4.81 9.61 16.98
N SER A 82 -5.18 8.77 17.95
CA SER A 82 -4.21 7.85 18.57
C SER A 82 -3.86 6.73 17.60
N ARG A 83 -2.65 6.19 17.76
CA ARG A 83 -2.15 5.04 16.98
C ARG A 83 -3.12 3.86 17.03
N ASP A 84 -3.59 3.51 18.22
CA ASP A 84 -4.46 2.35 18.45
C ASP A 84 -5.78 2.44 17.66
N VAL A 85 -6.34 3.65 17.53
CA VAL A 85 -7.57 3.88 16.76
C VAL A 85 -7.32 3.68 15.26
N VAL A 86 -6.16 4.13 14.77
CA VAL A 86 -5.80 3.99 13.35
C VAL A 86 -5.45 2.54 13.00
N GLU A 87 -4.70 1.85 13.86
CA GLU A 87 -4.40 0.43 13.69
C GLU A 87 -5.66 -0.42 13.77
N GLY A 88 -6.58 -0.11 14.69
CA GLY A 88 -7.86 -0.79 14.80
C GLY A 88 -8.80 -0.57 13.60
N ALA A 89 -8.72 0.58 12.93
CA ALA A 89 -9.60 0.90 11.81
C ALA A 89 -9.06 0.48 10.43
N CYS A 90 -7.74 0.57 10.23
CA CYS A 90 -7.13 0.46 8.90
C CYS A 90 -5.93 -0.50 8.84
N ALA A 91 -5.48 -1.05 9.98
CA ALA A 91 -4.36 -1.99 10.12
C ALA A 91 -3.26 -1.82 9.03
N PRO A 92 -2.58 -0.66 9.03
CA PRO A 92 -1.65 -0.31 7.97
C PRO A 92 -0.43 -1.23 7.93
N SER A 93 0.03 -1.54 6.72
CA SER A 93 1.15 -2.44 6.43
C SER A 93 2.04 -1.90 5.30
N ALA A 94 3.30 -2.34 5.29
CA ALA A 94 4.26 -2.08 4.21
C ALA A 94 4.08 -3.02 3.00
N THR A 95 3.37 -4.14 3.18
CA THR A 95 3.09 -5.10 2.10
C THR A 95 1.67 -4.91 1.58
N GLU A 96 1.45 -5.17 0.28
CA GLU A 96 0.11 -5.22 -0.32
C GLU A 96 -0.81 -6.15 0.51
N PRO A 97 -2.06 -5.76 0.83
CA PRO A 97 -2.87 -4.65 0.31
C PRO A 97 -2.54 -3.26 0.91
N TYR A 98 -1.50 -3.13 1.72
CA TYR A 98 -1.05 -1.92 2.44
C TYR A 98 -1.98 -1.41 3.54
N LEU A 99 -3.29 -1.63 3.40
CA LEU A 99 -4.30 -1.33 4.41
C LEU A 99 -5.29 -2.50 4.50
N HIS A 100 -5.69 -2.84 5.71
CA HIS A 100 -6.79 -3.76 5.98
C HIS A 100 -7.90 -2.98 6.68
N LEU A 101 -9.01 -2.77 5.98
CA LEU A 101 -10.12 -2.00 6.54
C LEU A 101 -10.89 -2.85 7.53
N ASP A 102 -11.25 -2.26 8.68
CA ASP A 102 -12.18 -2.90 9.60
C ASP A 102 -13.61 -2.85 9.04
N VAL A 103 -14.27 -4.00 9.05
CA VAL A 103 -15.65 -4.17 8.57
C VAL A 103 -16.61 -3.35 9.44
N HIS A 104 -16.37 -3.23 10.76
CA HIS A 104 -17.28 -2.51 11.65
C HIS A 104 -17.21 -1.01 11.40
N CYS A 105 -16.02 -0.42 11.22
CA CYS A 105 -15.86 0.96 10.77
C CYS A 105 -16.62 1.24 9.48
N TRP A 106 -16.59 0.29 8.55
CA TRP A 106 -17.27 0.39 7.27
C TRP A 106 -18.80 0.33 7.38
N GLU A 107 -19.34 -0.60 8.17
CA GLU A 107 -20.78 -0.69 8.43
C GLU A 107 -21.31 0.54 9.16
N GLU A 108 -20.56 1.04 10.14
CA GLU A 108 -20.91 2.24 10.89
C GLU A 108 -20.99 3.47 9.97
N MET A 109 -20.03 3.63 9.05
CA MET A 109 -20.11 4.65 8.02
C MET A 109 -21.36 4.49 7.16
N LYS A 110 -21.66 3.28 6.68
CA LYS A 110 -22.85 3.04 5.84
C LYS A 110 -24.15 3.36 6.57
N SER A 111 -24.20 3.15 7.89
CA SER A 111 -25.38 3.49 8.69
C SER A 111 -25.59 5.00 8.83
N GLN A 112 -24.50 5.78 8.84
CA GLN A 112 -24.52 7.23 9.06
C GLN A 112 -24.53 8.05 7.76
N THR A 113 -24.23 7.42 6.62
CA THR A 113 -24.15 8.09 5.31
C THR A 113 -25.25 7.58 4.37
N PRO A 114 -25.82 8.43 3.51
CA PRO A 114 -26.86 7.98 2.59
C PRO A 114 -26.29 7.04 1.53
N GLU A 115 -27.02 5.98 1.20
CA GLU A 115 -26.61 5.03 0.15
C GLU A 115 -26.53 5.67 -1.24
N ARG A 116 -27.33 6.72 -1.48
CA ARG A 116 -27.44 7.41 -2.77
C ARG A 116 -27.60 8.90 -2.56
N GLY A 117 -27.05 9.67 -3.49
CA GLY A 117 -27.22 11.12 -3.53
C GLY A 117 -25.89 11.87 -3.64
N PRO A 118 -25.93 13.21 -3.64
CA PRO A 118 -24.74 14.05 -3.77
C PRO A 118 -23.82 13.99 -2.54
N THR A 119 -24.28 13.44 -1.43
CA THR A 119 -23.52 13.25 -0.17
C THR A 119 -23.12 11.79 0.06
N ALA A 120 -23.42 10.88 -0.87
CA ALA A 120 -23.02 9.49 -0.78
C ALA A 120 -21.54 9.32 -1.16
N TYR A 121 -20.81 8.55 -0.37
CA TYR A 121 -19.40 8.26 -0.63
C TYR A 121 -19.25 7.00 -1.47
N SER A 122 -18.44 7.08 -2.53
CA SER A 122 -18.05 5.88 -3.28
C SER A 122 -17.08 5.05 -2.44
N PRO A 123 -17.26 3.71 -2.36
CA PRO A 123 -16.31 2.83 -1.70
C PRO A 123 -14.90 2.98 -2.24
N MET A 124 -14.77 3.09 -3.57
CA MET A 124 -13.48 3.27 -4.20
C MET A 124 -12.83 4.60 -3.82
N ALA A 125 -13.61 5.68 -3.79
CA ALA A 125 -13.10 6.98 -3.36
C ALA A 125 -12.54 6.94 -1.93
N LEU A 126 -13.23 6.27 -1.02
CA LEU A 126 -12.81 6.17 0.37
C LEU A 126 -11.53 5.35 0.54
N ALA A 127 -11.50 4.15 -0.03
CA ALA A 127 -10.31 3.30 0.02
C ALA A 127 -9.10 3.97 -0.62
N ALA A 128 -9.29 4.62 -1.78
CA ALA A 128 -8.24 5.40 -2.43
C ALA A 128 -7.76 6.57 -1.56
N THR A 129 -8.66 7.24 -0.83
CA THR A 129 -8.30 8.36 0.06
C THR A 129 -7.41 7.88 1.21
N LEU A 130 -7.84 6.83 1.92
CA LEU A 130 -7.06 6.23 3.00
C LEU A 130 -5.69 5.77 2.51
N LEU A 131 -5.66 5.08 1.37
CA LEU A 131 -4.44 4.56 0.78
C LEU A 131 -3.48 5.67 0.34
N THR A 132 -3.99 6.76 -0.24
CA THR A 132 -3.15 7.88 -0.68
C THR A 132 -2.53 8.61 0.50
N LEU A 133 -3.27 8.75 1.60
CA LEU A 133 -2.73 9.33 2.83
C LEU A 133 -1.70 8.41 3.49
N TRP A 134 -1.94 7.09 3.49
CA TRP A 134 -0.98 6.11 3.97
C TRP A 134 0.32 6.13 3.15
N PHE A 135 0.23 6.09 1.82
CA PHE A 135 1.40 6.14 0.93
C PHE A 135 2.22 7.40 1.14
N ARG A 136 1.55 8.54 1.38
CA ARG A 136 2.23 9.80 1.72
C ARG A 136 2.95 9.73 3.07
N ALA A 137 2.36 9.10 4.09
CA ALA A 137 2.97 8.95 5.40
C ALA A 137 4.14 7.94 5.41
N ALA A 138 3.99 6.85 4.64
CA ALA A 138 4.97 5.78 4.49
C ALA A 138 6.07 6.10 3.46
N GLY A 139 5.89 7.10 2.59
CA GLY A 139 6.87 7.45 1.55
C GLY A 139 6.87 6.50 0.35
N LEU A 140 5.78 5.79 0.10
CA LEU A 140 5.66 4.75 -0.94
C LEU A 140 5.27 5.31 -2.34
N GLY A 141 5.20 6.62 -2.49
CA GLY A 141 4.82 7.28 -3.75
C GLY A 141 3.30 7.49 -3.87
N ASN A 142 2.74 7.19 -5.05
CA ASN A 142 1.31 7.35 -5.32
C ASN A 142 0.65 5.99 -5.49
N PRO A 143 -0.48 5.71 -4.82
CA PRO A 143 -1.17 4.45 -4.98
C PRO A 143 -1.86 4.35 -6.34
N THR A 144 -2.10 3.13 -6.78
CA THR A 144 -2.84 2.85 -8.01
C THR A 144 -4.30 2.48 -7.72
N GLN A 145 -5.15 2.59 -8.74
CA GLN A 145 -6.53 2.13 -8.68
C GLN A 145 -6.63 0.63 -8.32
N ALA A 146 -5.72 -0.20 -8.82
CA ALA A 146 -5.70 -1.64 -8.52
C ALA A 146 -5.44 -1.90 -7.03
N GLN A 147 -4.49 -1.18 -6.42
CA GLN A 147 -4.20 -1.29 -4.99
C GLN A 147 -5.37 -0.83 -4.13
N ALA A 148 -6.05 0.26 -4.50
CA ALA A 148 -7.26 0.70 -3.80
C ALA A 148 -8.39 -0.36 -3.89
N GLN A 149 -8.48 -1.09 -5.01
CA GLN A 149 -9.41 -2.19 -5.15
C GLN A 149 -9.03 -3.40 -4.28
N ALA A 150 -7.73 -3.69 -4.15
CA ALA A 150 -7.22 -4.73 -3.27
C ALA A 150 -7.53 -4.43 -1.80
N VAL A 151 -7.42 -3.16 -1.38
CA VAL A 151 -7.86 -2.71 -0.04
C VAL A 151 -9.35 -2.96 0.17
N LEU A 152 -10.22 -2.64 -0.79
CA LEU A 152 -11.65 -2.94 -0.67
C LEU A 152 -11.95 -4.45 -0.64
N ALA A 153 -11.15 -5.25 -1.33
CA ALA A 153 -11.29 -6.70 -1.30
C ALA A 153 -11.04 -7.28 0.10
N THR A 154 -10.29 -6.60 0.99
CA THR A 154 -10.10 -7.03 2.38
C THR A 154 -11.38 -7.12 3.19
N ILE A 155 -12.40 -6.32 2.82
CA ILE A 155 -13.74 -6.33 3.42
C ILE A 155 -14.79 -6.97 2.51
N ASN A 156 -14.36 -7.75 1.51
CA ASN A 156 -15.22 -8.40 0.51
C ASN A 156 -16.10 -7.43 -0.30
N ILE A 157 -15.62 -6.21 -0.53
CA ILE A 157 -16.33 -5.21 -1.34
C ILE A 157 -15.62 -5.04 -2.68
N GLN A 158 -16.41 -4.98 -3.75
CA GLN A 158 -15.93 -4.69 -5.09
C GLN A 158 -16.74 -3.53 -5.69
N ASP A 159 -16.06 -2.51 -6.16
CA ASP A 159 -16.69 -1.40 -6.88
C ASP A 159 -16.60 -1.66 -8.39
N ARG A 160 -17.76 -1.93 -9.02
CA ARG A 160 -17.85 -2.11 -10.48
C ARG A 160 -17.49 -0.85 -11.25
N ASN A 161 -17.58 0.33 -10.64
CA ASN A 161 -17.37 1.63 -11.26
C ASN A 161 -16.22 2.41 -10.58
N ALA A 162 -15.14 1.69 -10.24
CA ALA A 162 -13.96 2.20 -9.55
C ALA A 162 -13.44 3.55 -10.09
N SER A 163 -13.21 3.66 -11.40
CA SER A 163 -12.67 4.89 -12.01
C SER A 163 -13.64 6.07 -11.89
N ARG A 164 -14.95 5.83 -12.00
CA ARG A 164 -15.98 6.86 -11.86
C ARG A 164 -16.06 7.39 -10.43
N GLY A 165 -15.86 6.52 -9.44
CA GLY A 165 -15.81 6.89 -8.02
C GLY A 165 -14.69 7.89 -7.74
N ILE A 166 -13.49 7.61 -8.27
CA ILE A 166 -12.32 8.49 -8.13
C ILE A 166 -12.54 9.82 -8.87
N GLN A 167 -13.01 9.77 -10.12
CA GLN A 167 -13.22 10.98 -10.93
C GLN A 167 -14.29 11.93 -10.36
N ARG A 168 -15.30 11.39 -9.67
CA ARG A 168 -16.35 12.19 -9.03
C ARG A 168 -15.93 12.81 -7.70
N SER A 169 -14.80 12.38 -7.16
CA SER A 169 -14.30 12.85 -5.88
C SER A 169 -13.43 14.07 -6.07
N GLU A 170 -13.89 15.24 -5.63
CA GLU A 170 -13.19 16.53 -5.84
C GLU A 170 -11.80 16.59 -5.19
N TRP A 171 -11.55 15.74 -4.19
CA TRP A 171 -10.30 15.66 -3.45
C TRP A 171 -9.31 14.63 -4.01
N LEU A 172 -9.72 13.82 -4.99
CA LEU A 172 -8.85 12.86 -5.68
C LEU A 172 -8.70 13.25 -7.14
N GLN A 173 -7.53 12.93 -7.71
CA GLN A 173 -7.24 13.10 -9.12
C GLN A 173 -6.65 11.81 -9.67
N ALA A 174 -7.30 11.26 -10.69
CA ALA A 174 -6.72 10.19 -11.48
C ALA A 174 -5.65 10.78 -12.43
N ARG A 175 -4.46 10.19 -12.44
CA ARG A 175 -3.38 10.53 -13.37
C ARG A 175 -3.22 9.47 -14.45
N PRO A 176 -2.61 9.81 -15.60
CA PRO A 176 -2.23 8.82 -16.60
C PRO A 176 -1.41 7.69 -15.95
N GLY A 177 -1.68 6.44 -16.33
CA GLY A 177 -1.05 5.27 -15.70
C GLY A 177 -1.80 4.71 -14.48
N GLY A 178 -2.99 5.23 -14.15
CA GLY A 178 -3.83 4.68 -13.08
C GLY A 178 -3.39 5.05 -11.66
N ALA A 179 -2.43 5.97 -11.54
CA ALA A 179 -2.02 6.54 -10.26
C ALA A 179 -3.09 7.51 -9.73
N ILE A 180 -3.31 7.48 -8.43
CA ILE A 180 -4.24 8.34 -7.72
C ILE A 180 -3.43 9.34 -6.92
N VAL A 181 -3.72 10.62 -7.12
CA VAL A 181 -3.06 11.72 -6.43
C VAL A 181 -4.11 12.53 -5.68
N LEU A 182 -3.75 12.98 -4.48
CA LEU A 182 -4.60 13.83 -3.67
C LEU A 182 -4.53 15.27 -4.18
N ASN A 183 -5.69 15.91 -4.38
CA ASN A 183 -5.76 17.30 -4.82
C ASN A 183 -5.34 18.22 -3.65
N PRO A 184 -4.23 19.00 -3.77
CA PRO A 184 -3.74 19.81 -2.65
C PRO A 184 -4.76 20.86 -2.17
N ALA A 185 -5.64 21.35 -3.06
CA ALA A 185 -6.68 22.32 -2.71
C ALA A 185 -7.78 21.74 -1.79
N GLN A 186 -7.92 20.41 -1.78
CA GLN A 186 -8.98 19.69 -1.05
C GLN A 186 -8.38 18.69 -0.04
N ALA A 187 -7.11 18.87 0.33
CA ALA A 187 -6.41 17.98 1.26
C ALA A 187 -7.06 17.92 2.64
N THR A 188 -7.58 19.04 3.13
CA THR A 188 -8.30 19.10 4.40
C THR A 188 -9.54 18.22 4.39
N ARG A 189 -10.29 18.19 3.28
CA ARG A 189 -11.46 17.34 3.12
C ARG A 189 -11.10 15.85 3.12
N ALA A 190 -10.04 15.48 2.39
CA ALA A 190 -9.53 14.11 2.41
C ALA A 190 -9.14 13.65 3.82
N LEU A 191 -8.51 14.53 4.60
CA LEU A 191 -8.16 14.26 6.00
C LEU A 191 -9.40 14.13 6.89
N THR A 192 -10.40 14.99 6.73
CA THR A 192 -11.66 14.90 7.48
C THR A 192 -12.37 13.58 7.20
N ILE A 193 -12.45 13.15 5.93
CA ILE A 193 -13.06 11.86 5.55
C ILE A 193 -12.30 10.70 6.22
N ALA A 194 -10.98 10.67 6.08
CA ALA A 194 -10.15 9.62 6.68
C ALA A 194 -10.26 9.59 8.21
N LYS A 195 -10.29 10.77 8.85
CA LYS A 195 -10.48 10.89 10.30
C LYS A 195 -11.86 10.39 10.72
N SER A 196 -12.91 10.74 9.97
CA SER A 196 -14.30 10.33 10.24
C SER A 196 -14.46 8.82 10.13
N PHE A 197 -13.80 8.19 9.15
CA PHE A 197 -13.75 6.74 9.01
C PHE A 197 -13.08 6.08 10.23
N CYS A 198 -11.87 6.50 10.60
CA CYS A 198 -11.15 5.89 11.72
C CYS A 198 -11.82 6.15 13.09
N SER A 199 -12.45 7.32 13.27
CA SER A 199 -13.13 7.68 14.52
C SER A 199 -14.61 7.27 14.59
N LYS A 200 -15.15 6.66 13.52
CA LYS A 200 -16.55 6.25 13.41
C LYS A 200 -17.57 7.40 13.56
N ASN A 201 -17.14 8.64 13.35
CA ASN A 201 -17.96 9.83 13.56
C ASN A 201 -18.16 10.60 12.25
N TRP A 202 -19.29 10.37 11.59
CA TRP A 202 -19.62 10.98 10.29
C TRP A 202 -20.54 12.20 10.41
N LYS A 203 -21.04 12.50 11.61
CA LYS A 203 -22.00 13.58 11.87
C LYS A 203 -21.46 14.97 11.51
N THR A 204 -20.14 15.15 11.63
CA THR A 204 -19.44 16.42 11.36
C THR A 204 -19.45 16.83 9.88
N GLU A 205 -19.56 15.90 8.93
CA GLU A 205 -19.58 16.25 7.50
C GLU A 205 -20.98 16.56 6.97
N THR A 206 -22.01 15.92 7.53
CA THR A 206 -23.41 16.17 7.13
C THR A 206 -23.93 17.55 7.57
N SER A 207 -23.30 18.20 8.55
CA SER A 207 -23.75 19.49 9.08
C SER A 207 -23.10 20.71 8.41
N ALA A 208 -22.16 20.52 7.48
CA ALA A 208 -21.41 21.60 6.84
C ALA A 208 -22.00 22.09 5.51
N LYS A 209 -23.30 21.89 5.28
CA LYS A 209 -24.04 22.40 4.12
C LYS A 209 -25.17 23.32 4.54
#